data_AF-A0A2G4G4D6-F1
#
_entry.id   AF-A0A2G4G4D6-F1
#
_cell.length_a   1.000
_cell.length_b   1.000
_cell.length_c   1.000
_cell.angle_alpha   90.00
_cell.angle_beta   90.00
_cell.angle_gamma   90.00
#
_symmetry.space_group_name_H-M   'P 1'
#
loop_
_entity.id
_entity.type
_entity.pdbx_description
1 polymer ?
#
loop_
_entity_poly.entity_id
_entity_poly.type
_entity_poly.pdbx_seq_one_letter_code
_entity_poly.pdbx_strand_id
1 'polypeptide(L)'
;MNELPASLRTRLIRPAAILGSGVSGRAVADALSLAGFASVIYDEKGENRQFSADEAGRHDLLIYSPGFAQSHPWLLAARRAGLHCLSELDFGAIMWCGASIAITGTNGKTTLTEKFLLYAGAVQEAGAVHNRGDRKASTS
;
A
#
# COMPACT_ATOMS: atom_id res chain seq x y z
N MET A 1 -10.08 11.41 -7.54
CA MET A 1 -9.34 10.20 -7.94
C MET A 1 -7.87 10.56 -7.78
N ASN A 2 -7.20 10.03 -6.76
CA ASN A 2 -5.92 10.56 -6.31
C ASN A 2 -4.83 10.35 -7.36
N GLU A 3 -4.14 11.42 -7.70
CA GLU A 3 -3.05 11.40 -8.65
C GLU A 3 -1.79 10.82 -8.00
N LEU A 4 -1.27 9.71 -8.52
CA LEU A 4 0.04 9.19 -8.10
C LEU A 4 1.13 10.28 -8.30
N PRO A 5 2.12 10.40 -7.39
CA PRO A 5 3.22 11.33 -7.54
C PRO A 5 3.92 11.16 -8.89
N ALA A 6 4.36 12.28 -9.50
CA ALA A 6 5.03 12.27 -10.80
C ALA A 6 6.26 11.34 -10.86
N SER A 7 6.97 11.19 -9.73
CA SER A 7 8.11 10.28 -9.58
C SER A 7 7.74 8.80 -9.70
N LEU A 8 6.52 8.40 -9.32
CA LEU A 8 6.02 7.04 -9.51
C LEU A 8 5.45 6.84 -10.91
N ARG A 9 4.75 7.84 -11.45
CA ARG A 9 4.17 7.76 -12.80
C ARG A 9 5.21 7.46 -13.88
N THR A 10 6.38 8.10 -13.80
CA THR A 10 7.48 7.85 -14.75
C THR A 10 8.02 6.42 -14.70
N ARG A 11 7.88 5.73 -13.57
CA ARG A 11 8.30 4.34 -13.38
C ARG A 11 7.20 3.32 -13.70
N LEU A 12 5.97 3.80 -13.85
CA LEU A 12 4.80 2.98 -14.23
C LEU A 12 4.50 3.05 -15.74
N ILE A 13 5.45 3.58 -16.54
CA ILE A 13 5.45 3.44 -18.00
C ILE A 13 5.58 1.96 -18.37
N ARG A 14 6.38 1.22 -17.60
CA ARG A 14 6.46 -0.23 -17.63
C ARG A 14 5.57 -0.84 -16.55
N PRO A 15 5.09 -2.08 -16.73
CA PRO A 15 4.31 -2.75 -15.70
C PRO A 15 5.07 -2.81 -14.38
N ALA A 16 4.40 -2.60 -13.24
CA ALA A 16 5.01 -2.81 -11.93
C ALA A 16 5.18 -4.31 -11.64
N ALA A 17 6.33 -4.71 -11.12
CA ALA A 17 6.52 -6.05 -10.58
C ALA A 17 5.99 -6.13 -9.14
N ILE A 18 5.20 -7.15 -8.83
CA ILE A 18 4.67 -7.40 -7.48
C ILE A 18 5.20 -8.74 -7.00
N LEU A 19 5.93 -8.78 -5.89
CA LEU A 19 6.40 -10.02 -5.28
C LEU A 19 5.40 -10.51 -4.22
N GLY A 20 4.79 -11.65 -4.50
CA GLY A 20 3.81 -12.31 -3.65
C GLY A 20 2.39 -12.17 -4.19
N SER A 21 1.69 -13.31 -4.27
CA SER A 21 0.28 -13.41 -4.67
C SER A 21 -0.68 -13.42 -3.47
N GLY A 22 -0.25 -12.93 -2.31
CA GLY A 22 -1.07 -12.86 -1.10
C GLY A 22 -2.23 -11.86 -1.20
N VAL A 23 -2.96 -11.67 -0.09
CA VAL A 23 -4.03 -10.67 0.00
C VAL A 23 -3.51 -9.27 -0.33
N SER A 24 -2.36 -8.90 0.24
CA SER A 24 -1.75 -7.58 0.02
C SER A 24 -1.23 -7.39 -1.41
N GLY A 25 -0.58 -8.39 -2.00
CA GLY A 25 -0.07 -8.29 -3.38
C GLY A 25 -1.19 -8.13 -4.41
N ARG A 26 -2.32 -8.82 -4.21
CA ARG A 26 -3.53 -8.62 -5.04
C ARG A 26 -4.12 -7.23 -4.83
N ALA A 27 -4.21 -6.74 -3.59
CA ALA A 27 -4.71 -5.40 -3.31
C ALA A 27 -3.89 -4.31 -4.00
N VAL A 28 -2.56 -4.48 -4.10
CA VAL A 28 -1.69 -3.58 -4.86
C VAL A 28 -1.99 -3.64 -6.36
N ALA A 29 -2.14 -4.84 -6.92
CA ALA A 29 -2.50 -5.01 -8.34
C ALA A 29 -3.84 -4.34 -8.67
N ASP A 30 -4.85 -4.52 -7.81
CA ASP A 30 -6.17 -3.89 -7.95
C ASP A 30 -6.06 -2.37 -7.87
N ALA A 31 -5.28 -1.84 -6.92
CA ALA A 31 -5.07 -0.42 -6.77
C ALA A 31 -4.35 0.21 -7.98
N LEU A 32 -3.36 -0.48 -8.55
CA LEU A 32 -2.68 -0.04 -9.77
C LEU A 32 -3.61 -0.08 -10.98
N SER A 33 -4.41 -1.15 -11.11
CA SER A 33 -5.41 -1.29 -12.18
C SER A 33 -6.46 -0.17 -12.13
N LEU A 34 -6.99 0.13 -10.94
CA LEU A 34 -7.92 1.25 -10.73
C LEU A 34 -7.30 2.62 -11.05
N ALA A 35 -5.99 2.76 -10.89
CA ALA A 35 -5.23 3.94 -11.25
C ALA A 35 -4.80 3.96 -12.74
N GLY A 36 -5.12 2.93 -13.53
CA GLY A 36 -4.82 2.82 -14.96
C GLY A 36 -3.41 2.32 -15.29
N PHE A 37 -2.72 1.67 -14.34
CA PHE A 37 -1.37 1.15 -14.52
C PHE A 37 -1.35 -0.39 -14.57
N ALA A 38 -0.47 -0.94 -15.40
CA ALA A 38 -0.28 -2.38 -15.51
C ALA A 38 0.63 -2.91 -14.39
N SER A 39 0.41 -4.17 -14.01
CA SER A 39 1.26 -4.87 -13.04
C SER A 39 1.39 -6.35 -13.36
N VAL A 40 2.49 -6.98 -12.94
CA VAL A 40 2.75 -8.42 -13.06
C VAL A 40 3.08 -8.97 -11.68
N ILE A 41 2.37 -10.04 -11.28
CA ILE A 41 2.57 -10.70 -9.99
C ILE A 41 3.53 -11.88 -10.17
N TYR A 42 4.54 -11.95 -9.30
CA TYR A 42 5.53 -13.02 -9.19
C TYR A 42 5.37 -13.75 -7.86
N ASP A 43 5.21 -15.07 -7.92
CA ASP A 43 5.03 -15.92 -6.74
C ASP A 43 5.54 -17.32 -7.05
N GLU A 44 6.28 -17.93 -6.13
CA GLU A 44 6.84 -19.28 -6.30
C GLU A 44 5.76 -20.34 -6.57
N LYS A 45 4.53 -20.11 -6.11
CA LYS A 45 3.37 -20.98 -6.31
C LYS A 45 2.47 -20.53 -7.48
N GLY A 46 2.75 -19.37 -8.08
CA GLY A 46 1.93 -18.76 -9.12
C GLY A 46 2.31 -19.21 -10.54
N GLU A 47 1.90 -18.42 -11.54
CA GLU A 47 2.31 -18.60 -12.94
C GLU A 47 3.74 -18.10 -13.15
N ASN A 48 4.06 -16.91 -12.65
CA ASN A 48 5.39 -16.33 -12.72
C ASN A 48 6.23 -16.75 -11.50
N ARG A 49 6.77 -17.98 -11.56
CA ARG A 49 7.48 -18.64 -10.44
C ARG A 49 8.94 -18.23 -10.27
N GLN A 50 9.45 -17.39 -11.16
CA GLN A 50 10.86 -16.99 -11.16
C GLN A 50 10.95 -15.49 -11.38
N PHE A 51 11.94 -14.89 -10.72
CA PHE A 51 12.26 -13.48 -10.89
C PHE A 51 13.79 -13.35 -10.95
N SER A 52 14.32 -13.31 -12.17
CA SER A 52 15.74 -13.16 -12.47
C SER A 52 16.04 -11.74 -12.96
N ALA A 53 17.27 -11.51 -13.43
CA ALA A 53 17.66 -10.24 -14.02
C ALA A 53 16.87 -9.92 -15.31
N ASP A 54 16.46 -10.94 -16.06
CA ASP A 54 15.69 -10.76 -17.29
C ASP A 54 14.28 -10.23 -17.00
N GLU A 55 13.57 -10.87 -16.04
CA GLU A 55 12.28 -10.39 -15.59
C GLU A 55 12.41 -9.00 -14.97
N ALA A 56 13.40 -8.79 -14.09
CA ALA A 56 13.63 -7.49 -13.47
C ALA A 56 13.81 -6.38 -14.52
N GLY A 57 14.58 -6.62 -15.59
CA GLY A 57 14.82 -5.63 -16.65
C GLY A 57 13.57 -5.17 -17.42
N ARG A 58 12.43 -5.86 -17.26
CA ARG A 58 11.14 -5.49 -17.86
C ARG A 58 10.34 -4.49 -17.02
N HIS A 59 10.82 -4.14 -15.83
CA HIS A 59 10.12 -3.31 -14.86
C HIS A 59 11.02 -2.19 -14.34
N ASP A 60 10.42 -1.06 -13.96
CA ASP A 60 11.14 0.05 -13.32
C ASP A 60 10.73 0.22 -11.84
N LEU A 61 9.68 -0.48 -11.42
CA LEU A 61 9.14 -0.50 -10.06
C LEU A 61 8.90 -1.94 -9.59
N LEU A 62 9.36 -2.24 -8.38
CA LEU A 62 9.06 -3.47 -7.65
C LEU A 62 8.32 -3.12 -6.36
N ILE A 63 7.18 -3.77 -6.13
CA ILE A 63 6.44 -3.73 -4.87
C ILE A 63 6.51 -5.10 -4.22
N TYR A 64 6.90 -5.17 -2.95
CA TYR A 64 7.05 -6.44 -2.24
C TYR A 64 6.41 -6.40 -0.86
N SER A 65 5.91 -7.55 -0.41
CA SER A 65 5.36 -7.66 0.93
C SER A 65 6.47 -7.62 1.99
N PRO A 66 6.28 -6.96 3.16
CA PRO A 66 7.29 -6.92 4.23
C PRO A 66 7.68 -8.31 4.77
N GLY A 67 6.92 -9.37 4.46
CA GLY A 67 7.31 -10.75 4.73
C GLY A 67 8.48 -11.27 3.89
N PHE A 68 8.85 -10.60 2.79
CA PHE A 68 10.05 -10.94 2.03
C PHE A 68 11.32 -10.50 2.78
N ALA A 69 12.20 -11.46 3.05
CA ALA A 69 13.51 -11.17 3.62
C ALA A 69 14.28 -10.20 2.72
N GLN A 70 14.96 -9.20 3.31
CA GLN A 70 15.73 -8.22 2.54
C GLN A 70 16.92 -8.85 1.77
N SER A 71 17.34 -10.04 2.18
CA SER A 71 18.35 -10.87 1.52
C SER A 71 17.77 -11.79 0.44
N HIS A 72 16.47 -11.72 0.16
CA HIS A 72 15.81 -12.61 -0.79
C HIS A 72 16.42 -12.45 -2.20
N PRO A 73 16.72 -13.55 -2.91
CA PRO A 73 17.36 -13.51 -4.22
C PRO A 73 16.64 -12.60 -5.23
N TRP A 74 15.30 -12.60 -5.25
CA TRP A 74 14.51 -11.77 -6.16
C TRP A 74 14.63 -10.27 -5.85
N LEU A 75 14.67 -9.90 -4.56
CA LEU A 75 14.88 -8.51 -4.15
C LEU A 75 16.30 -8.04 -4.50
N LEU A 76 17.29 -8.91 -4.31
CA LEU A 76 18.66 -8.62 -4.72
C LEU A 76 18.78 -8.48 -6.24
N ALA A 77 18.09 -9.31 -7.01
CA ALA A 77 18.06 -9.21 -8.47
C ALA A 77 17.44 -7.88 -8.92
N ALA A 78 16.29 -7.50 -8.35
CA ALA A 78 15.65 -6.21 -8.62
C ALA A 78 16.57 -5.02 -8.30
N ARG A 79 17.20 -5.03 -7.13
CA ARG A 79 18.14 -3.97 -6.72
C ARG A 79 19.34 -3.88 -7.65
N ARG A 80 19.91 -5.02 -8.05
CA ARG A 80 21.02 -5.07 -9.01
C ARG A 80 20.63 -4.57 -10.39
N ALA A 81 19.39 -4.81 -10.80
CA ALA A 81 18.82 -4.29 -12.04
C ALA A 81 18.38 -2.81 -11.94
N GLY A 82 18.50 -2.18 -10.77
CA GLY A 82 18.23 -0.75 -10.58
C GLY A 82 16.75 -0.40 -10.37
N LEU A 83 15.90 -1.39 -10.06
CA LEU A 83 14.47 -1.16 -9.83
C LEU A 83 14.25 -0.35 -8.56
N HIS A 84 13.26 0.54 -8.61
CA HIS A 84 12.78 1.17 -7.39
C HIS A 84 12.00 0.13 -6.59
N CYS A 85 12.52 -0.26 -5.42
CA CYS A 85 11.91 -1.28 -4.57
C CYS A 85 11.15 -0.62 -3.42
N LEU A 86 9.84 -0.82 -3.35
CA LEU A 86 8.97 -0.33 -2.28
C LEU A 86 8.29 -1.49 -1.56
N SER A 87 8.10 -1.36 -0.24
CA SER A 87 7.18 -2.27 0.43
C SER A 87 5.73 -1.90 0.09
N GLU A 88 4.82 -2.87 0.18
CA GLU A 88 3.38 -2.62 0.04
C GLU A 88 2.88 -1.51 1.00
N LEU A 89 3.47 -1.43 2.20
CA LEU A 89 3.16 -0.41 3.19
C LEU A 89 3.60 0.99 2.72
N ASP A 90 4.81 1.11 2.18
CA ASP A 90 5.32 2.37 1.65
C ASP A 90 4.48 2.82 0.45
N PHE A 91 4.11 1.89 -0.43
CA PHE A 91 3.22 2.17 -1.55
C PHE A 91 1.86 2.69 -1.09
N GLY A 92 1.25 2.03 -0.09
CA GLY A 92 0.01 2.49 0.52
C GLY A 92 0.13 3.87 1.16
N ALA A 93 1.23 4.14 1.87
CA ALA A 93 1.49 5.43 2.48
C ALA A 93 1.63 6.56 1.43
N ILE A 94 2.30 6.29 0.31
CA ILE A 94 2.46 7.25 -0.79
C ILE A 94 1.13 7.54 -1.49
N MET A 95 0.24 6.54 -1.59
CA MET A 95 -1.09 6.70 -2.17
C MET A 95 -2.08 7.44 -1.24
N TRP A 96 -1.82 7.45 0.06
CA TRP A 96 -2.71 8.03 1.07
C TRP A 96 -2.51 9.54 1.22
N CYS A 97 -3.59 10.31 1.08
CA CYS A 97 -3.57 11.78 1.27
C CYS A 97 -4.21 12.24 2.59
N GLY A 98 -4.63 11.31 3.45
CA GLY A 98 -5.24 11.62 4.75
C GLY A 98 -4.23 11.60 5.89
N ALA A 99 -4.70 11.84 7.13
CA ALA A 99 -3.89 11.60 8.31
C ALA A 99 -3.57 10.10 8.44
N SER A 100 -2.33 9.76 8.77
CA SER A 100 -1.89 8.38 9.00
C SER A 100 -1.34 8.24 10.42
N ILE A 101 -1.74 7.18 11.13
CA ILE A 101 -1.21 6.84 12.45
C ILE A 101 -0.54 5.47 12.34
N ALA A 102 0.79 5.44 12.54
CA ALA A 102 1.55 4.20 12.55
C ALA A 102 1.63 3.65 13.98
N ILE A 103 1.10 2.44 14.19
CA ILE A 103 1.18 1.74 15.49
C ILE A 103 2.15 0.58 15.36
N THR A 104 3.29 0.66 16.04
CA THR A 104 4.32 -0.40 16.05
C THR A 104 4.50 -1.00 17.44
N GLY A 105 4.78 -2.30 17.55
CA GLY A 105 5.08 -2.97 18.83
C GLY A 105 5.13 -4.49 18.69
N THR A 106 5.95 -5.20 19.44
CA THR A 106 6.19 -6.65 19.20
C THR A 106 4.97 -7.52 19.58
N ASN A 107 4.15 -7.10 20.55
CA ASN A 107 2.89 -7.74 20.95
C ASN A 107 1.80 -6.68 21.20
N GLY A 108 0.53 -6.96 20.89
CA GLY A 108 -0.63 -6.08 21.21
C GLY A 108 -1.04 -5.05 20.16
N LYS A 109 -0.41 -5.03 18.97
CA LYS A 109 -0.73 -4.10 17.86
C LYS A 109 -2.21 -4.14 17.46
N THR A 110 -2.77 -5.34 17.27
CA THR A 110 -4.16 -5.52 16.82
C THR A 110 -5.14 -4.98 17.85
N THR A 111 -5.00 -5.36 19.12
CA THR A 111 -5.86 -4.89 20.21
C THR A 111 -5.78 -3.37 20.41
N LEU A 112 -4.59 -2.78 20.26
CA LEU A 112 -4.43 -1.33 20.36
C LEU A 112 -5.04 -0.60 19.15
N THR A 113 -4.87 -1.15 17.95
CA THR A 113 -5.47 -0.62 16.73
C THR A 113 -6.99 -0.65 16.82
N GLU A 114 -7.58 -1.79 17.19
CA GLU A 114 -9.04 -1.94 17.37
C GLU A 114 -9.61 -0.95 18.39
N LYS A 115 -8.97 -0.83 19.56
CA LYS A 115 -9.40 0.13 20.58
C LYS A 115 -9.31 1.56 20.09
N PHE A 116 -8.24 1.92 19.41
CA PHE A 116 -8.08 3.27 18.86
C PHE A 116 -9.16 3.60 17.84
N LEU A 117 -9.48 2.69 16.91
CA LEU A 117 -10.57 2.88 15.96
C LEU A 117 -11.94 3.04 16.66
N LEU A 118 -12.22 2.22 17.68
CA LEU A 118 -13.46 2.32 18.45
C LEU A 118 -13.60 3.69 19.15
N TYR A 119 -12.55 4.14 19.83
CA TYR A 119 -12.54 5.45 20.49
C TYR A 119 -12.64 6.60 19.49
N ALA A 120 -11.91 6.53 18.37
CA ALA A 120 -11.97 7.55 17.33
C ALA A 120 -13.38 7.66 16.72
N GLY A 121 -14.04 6.51 16.45
CA GLY A 121 -15.42 6.48 15.97
C GLY A 121 -16.40 7.10 16.98
N ALA A 122 -16.28 6.75 18.26
CA ALA A 122 -17.13 7.31 19.31
C ALA A 122 -16.95 8.83 19.47
N VAL A 123 -15.74 9.35 19.32
CA VAL A 123 -15.46 10.80 19.37
C VAL A 123 -16.00 11.52 18.14
N GLN A 124 -15.92 10.92 16.95
CA GLN A 124 -16.50 11.49 15.73
C GLN A 124 -18.03 11.54 15.78
N GLU A 125 -18.69 10.48 16.28
CA GLU A 125 -20.14 10.47 16.48
C GLU A 125 -20.56 11.51 17.53
N ALA A 126 -19.87 11.58 18.67
CA ALA A 126 -20.16 12.58 19.71
C ALA A 126 -19.99 14.02 19.19
N GLY A 127 -18.92 14.28 18.41
CA GLY A 127 -18.71 15.56 17.75
C GLY A 127 -19.78 15.89 16.70
N ALA A 128 -20.25 14.89 15.94
CA ALA A 128 -21.33 15.06 14.96
C ALA A 128 -22.69 15.34 15.63
N VAL A 129 -22.97 14.73 16.79
CA VAL A 129 -24.17 15.00 17.60
C VAL A 129 -24.15 16.43 18.15
N HIS A 130 -23.02 16.89 18.68
CA HIS A 130 -22.88 18.26 19.19
C HIS A 130 -23.13 19.30 18.09
N ASN A 131 -22.52 19.11 16.92
CA ASN A 131 -22.65 20.01 15.76
C ASN A 131 -24.06 19.99 15.10
N ARG A 132 -24.90 19.01 15.45
CA ARG A 132 -26.32 18.95 15.06
C ARG A 132 -27.22 19.63 16.09
N GLY A 133 -26.82 19.64 17.36
CA GLY A 133 -27.48 20.38 18.45
C GLY A 133 -27.39 21.89 18.24
N ASP A 134 -26.21 22.40 17.88
CA ASP A 134 -25.99 23.84 17.69
C ASP A 134 -26.76 24.42 16.49
N ARG A 135 -26.96 23.63 15.43
CA ARG A 135 -27.71 24.07 14.24
C ARG A 135 -29.21 24.24 14.48
N LYS A 136 -29.79 23.52 15.45
CA LYS A 136 -31.22 23.68 15.81
C LYS A 136 -31.50 24.93 16.64
N ALA A 137 -30.49 25.61 17.17
CA ALA A 137 -30.64 26.83 17.95
C ALA A 137 -30.65 28.13 17.11
N SER A 138 -30.41 28.06 15.78
CA SER A 138 -30.18 29.26 14.94
C SER A 138 -31.31 29.64 13.97
N THR A 139 -32.48 29.01 14.04
CA THR A 139 -33.67 29.46 13.31
C THR A 139 -34.68 30.05 14.30
N SER A 140 -34.51 31.34 14.60
CA SER A 140 -35.53 32.23 15.17
C SER A 140 -35.96 33.21 14.09
#